data_AF-A0A1X0QG48-F1
#
_entry.id   AF-A0A1X0QG48-F1
#
_cell.length_a   1.000
_cell.length_b   1.000
_cell.length_c   1.000
_cell.angle_alpha   90.00
_cell.angle_beta   90.00
_cell.angle_gamma   90.00
#
_symmetry.space_group_name_H-M   'P 1'
#
loop_
_entity.id
_entity.type
_entity.pdbx_description
1 polymer ?
#
loop_
_entity_poly.entity_id
_entity_poly.type
_entity_poly.pdbx_seq_one_letter_code
_entity_poly.pdbx_strand_id
1 'polypeptide(L)'
;MSLNNSFHTSLGFSPYEYICKYSNFDIFGTKLDIPEYKLTSNCNKNENQKIKIGDKLLVKNTDTSKLSDKFLGPYCAIGINKYGNVVILGVIDK
;
A
#
# COMPACT_ATOMS: atom_id res chain seq x y z
N MET A 1 -9.68 -2.36 -25.11
CA MET A 1 -10.78 -2.58 -24.16
C MET A 1 -10.29 -3.48 -23.05
N SER A 2 -10.51 -3.21 -21.77
CA SER A 2 -10.14 -2.05 -20.92
C SER A 2 -10.28 -2.62 -19.51
N LEU A 3 -9.29 -2.45 -18.62
CA LEU A 3 -9.25 -3.07 -17.27
C LEU A 3 -10.58 -2.94 -16.49
N ASN A 4 -11.35 -1.89 -16.75
CA ASN A 4 -12.64 -1.64 -16.11
C ASN A 4 -13.75 -2.65 -16.46
N ASN A 5 -13.68 -3.33 -17.61
CA ASN A 5 -14.67 -4.34 -18.03
C ASN A 5 -14.19 -5.77 -17.75
N SER A 6 -12.99 -5.94 -17.19
CA SER A 6 -12.45 -7.25 -16.85
C SER A 6 -13.09 -7.78 -15.58
N PHE A 7 -13.67 -8.98 -15.66
CA PHE A 7 -14.32 -9.63 -14.52
C PHE A 7 -13.29 -10.09 -13.48
N HIS A 8 -13.51 -9.77 -12.21
CA HIS A 8 -12.65 -10.21 -11.12
C HIS A 8 -13.30 -11.38 -10.38
N THR A 9 -12.75 -12.59 -10.52
CA THR A 9 -13.37 -13.84 -10.02
C THR A 9 -13.66 -13.84 -8.52
N SER A 10 -12.76 -13.32 -7.68
CA SER A 10 -12.99 -13.28 -6.22
C SER A 10 -14.02 -12.24 -5.78
N LEU A 11 -14.26 -11.21 -6.60
CA LEU A 11 -15.25 -10.17 -6.31
C LEU A 11 -16.60 -10.52 -6.96
N GLY A 12 -16.60 -11.29 -8.05
CA GLY A 12 -17.81 -11.68 -8.76
C GLY A 12 -18.37 -10.59 -9.68
N PHE A 13 -17.60 -9.55 -9.99
CA PHE A 13 -17.96 -8.47 -10.91
C PHE A 13 -16.71 -7.78 -11.47
N SER A 14 -16.89 -7.01 -12.53
CA SER A 14 -15.88 -6.08 -13.07
C SER A 14 -15.95 -4.69 -12.41
N PRO A 15 -14.88 -3.89 -12.43
CA PRO A 15 -14.90 -2.53 -11.89
C PRO A 15 -16.03 -1.65 -12.44
N TYR A 16 -16.40 -1.82 -13.71
CA TYR A 16 -17.50 -1.09 -14.33
C TYR A 16 -18.85 -1.52 -13.74
N GLU A 17 -19.08 -2.81 -13.57
CA GLU A 17 -20.31 -3.33 -12.93
C GLU A 17 -20.43 -2.86 -11.48
N TYR A 18 -19.31 -2.70 -10.77
CA TYR A 18 -19.29 -2.09 -9.43
C TYR A 18 -19.82 -0.65 -9.42
N ILE A 19 -19.46 0.14 -10.43
CA ILE A 19 -19.86 1.55 -10.56
C ILE A 19 -21.31 1.65 -11.02
N CYS A 20 -21.68 0.91 -12.07
CA CYS A 20 -22.98 1.02 -12.70
C CYS A 20 -24.08 0.25 -11.98
N LYS A 21 -23.76 -0.77 -11.18
CA LYS A 21 -24.71 -1.66 -10.49
C LYS A 21 -25.60 -2.48 -11.43
N TYR A 22 -25.17 -2.68 -12.66
CA TYR A 22 -25.84 -3.49 -13.68
C TYR A 22 -24.84 -4.43 -14.34
N SER A 23 -25.30 -5.63 -14.70
CA SER A 23 -24.50 -6.65 -15.38
C SER A 23 -24.18 -6.23 -16.81
N ASN A 24 -22.91 -6.33 -17.19
CA ASN A 24 -22.46 -6.14 -18.57
C ASN A 24 -22.48 -7.45 -19.37
N PHE A 25 -22.61 -8.60 -18.69
CA PHE A 25 -22.62 -9.93 -19.31
C PHE A 25 -24.03 -10.47 -19.55
N ASP A 26 -25.04 -9.84 -18.97
CA ASP A 26 -26.45 -10.17 -19.19
C ASP A 26 -27.06 -9.24 -20.24
N ILE A 27 -27.67 -9.82 -21.27
CA ILE A 27 -28.40 -9.10 -22.33
C ILE A 27 -29.57 -8.28 -21.79
N PHE A 28 -30.10 -8.63 -20.62
CA PHE A 28 -31.20 -7.91 -19.97
C PHE A 28 -30.72 -6.75 -19.09
N GLY A 29 -29.40 -6.60 -18.91
CA GLY A 29 -28.82 -5.57 -18.03
C GLY A 29 -29.38 -5.69 -16.61
N THR A 30 -29.37 -6.89 -16.04
CA THR A 30 -29.91 -7.14 -14.69
C THR A 30 -29.16 -6.31 -13.65
N LYS A 31 -29.92 -5.78 -12.69
CA LYS A 31 -29.34 -5.06 -11.54
C LYS A 31 -28.54 -6.04 -10.68
N LEU A 32 -27.31 -5.68 -10.36
CA LEU A 32 -26.44 -6.48 -9.51
C LEU A 32 -26.57 -6.03 -8.04
N ASP A 33 -26.84 -7.00 -7.16
CA ASP A 33 -26.74 -6.81 -5.72
C ASP A 33 -25.28 -6.98 -5.28
N ILE A 34 -24.54 -5.87 -5.32
CA ILE A 34 -23.12 -5.84 -4.97
C ILE A 34 -22.98 -5.56 -3.47
N PRO A 35 -22.44 -6.51 -2.67
CA PRO A 35 -22.30 -6.30 -1.24
C PRO A 35 -21.30 -5.17 -0.95
N GLU A 36 -21.53 -4.43 0.13
CA GLU A 36 -20.52 -3.53 0.69
C GLU A 36 -19.37 -4.37 1.26
N TYR A 37 -18.28 -4.51 0.49
CA TYR A 37 -17.11 -5.24 0.96
C TYR A 37 -16.46 -4.50 2.13
N LYS A 38 -16.37 -5.18 3.27
CA LYS A 38 -15.47 -4.78 4.34
C LYS A 38 -14.04 -5.00 3.86
N LEU A 39 -13.23 -3.95 3.86
CA LEU A 39 -11.80 -4.03 3.62
C LEU A 39 -11.20 -5.13 4.50
N THR A 40 -10.61 -6.15 3.88
CA THR A 40 -9.85 -7.17 4.58
C THR A 40 -8.60 -6.51 5.16
N SER A 41 -8.63 -6.22 6.46
CA SER A 41 -7.54 -5.56 7.19
C SER A 41 -6.34 -6.47 7.49
N ASN A 42 -6.38 -7.74 7.08
CA ASN A 42 -5.34 -8.71 7.38
C ASN A 42 -4.17 -8.61 6.39
N CYS A 43 -3.49 -7.47 6.39
CA CYS A 43 -2.05 -7.51 6.20
C CYS A 43 -1.47 -7.98 7.53
N ASN A 44 -0.89 -9.18 7.58
CA ASN A 44 -0.05 -9.60 8.69
C ASN A 44 0.97 -8.48 8.94
N LYS A 45 0.71 -7.68 9.96
CA LYS A 45 1.74 -6.84 10.55
C LYS A 45 2.68 -7.83 11.19
N ASN A 46 3.73 -8.23 10.46
CA ASN A 46 4.98 -8.61 11.10
C ASN A 46 5.18 -7.63 12.26
N GLU A 47 5.53 -8.14 13.43
CA GLU A 47 5.77 -7.36 14.65
C GLU A 47 6.82 -6.28 14.36
N ASN A 48 6.35 -5.19 13.76
CA ASN A 48 7.18 -4.10 13.31
C ASN A 48 7.53 -3.35 14.57
N GLN A 49 8.83 -3.30 14.87
CA GLN A 49 9.36 -2.33 15.82
C GLN A 49 8.68 -0.98 15.54
N LYS A 50 7.94 -0.49 16.53
CA LYS A 50 7.32 0.83 16.46
C LYS A 50 8.44 1.86 16.56
N ILE A 51 8.85 2.38 15.42
CA ILE A 51 9.79 3.49 15.33
C ILE A 51 9.18 4.71 16.03
N LYS A 52 9.98 5.40 16.84
CA LYS A 52 9.63 6.64 17.54
C LYS A 52 10.49 7.79 17.05
N ILE A 53 10.00 9.01 17.25
CA ILE A 53 10.79 10.23 17.04
C ILE A 53 11.97 10.18 18.00
N GLY A 54 13.17 10.46 17.49
CA GLY A 54 14.44 10.34 18.22
C GLY A 54 15.18 9.02 18.00
N ASP A 55 14.56 8.01 17.39
CA ASP A 55 15.22 6.74 17.12
C ASP A 55 16.34 6.93 16.07
N LYS A 56 17.46 6.23 16.29
CA LYS A 56 18.57 6.16 15.33
C LYS A 56 18.31 5.06 14.31
N LEU A 57 18.31 5.43 13.04
CA LEU A 57 17.94 4.55 11.93
C LEU A 57 19.04 4.48 10.88
N LEU A 58 19.13 3.31 10.25
CA LEU A 58 19.90 3.09 9.03
C LEU A 58 18.91 2.93 7.87
N VAL A 59 19.16 3.66 6.78
CA VAL A 59 18.29 3.62 5.60
C VAL A 59 18.91 2.68 4.59
N LYS A 60 18.11 1.75 4.04
CA LYS A 60 18.59 0.89 2.96
C LYS A 60 19.02 1.75 1.77
N ASN A 61 20.26 1.57 1.33
CA ASN A 61 20.72 2.20 0.11
C ASN A 61 20.04 1.54 -1.08
N THR A 62 19.39 2.35 -1.93
CA THR A 62 18.75 1.87 -3.16
C THR A 62 19.69 1.93 -4.37
N ASP A 63 20.87 2.53 -4.21
CA ASP A 63 21.90 2.47 -5.24
C ASP A 63 22.37 1.02 -5.41
N THR A 64 22.47 0.60 -6.66
CA THR A 64 22.80 -0.76 -7.07
C THR A 64 24.27 -0.93 -7.41
N SER A 65 25.10 0.09 -7.20
CA SER A 65 26.52 -0.02 -7.47
C SER A 65 27.17 -1.10 -6.58
N LYS A 66 28.08 -1.91 -7.14
CA LYS A 66 28.76 -2.99 -6.40
C LYS A 66 29.62 -2.49 -5.24
N LEU A 67 29.96 -1.20 -5.23
CA LEU A 67 30.85 -0.57 -4.27
C LEU A 67 30.12 0.33 -3.26
N SER A 68 28.81 0.53 -3.40
CA SER A 68 28.05 1.33 -2.45
C SER A 68 27.67 0.54 -1.21
N ASP A 69 27.77 1.17 -0.05
CA ASP A 69 27.31 0.61 1.20
C ASP A 69 25.83 0.24 1.13
N LYS A 70 25.46 -0.91 1.70
CA LYS A 70 24.08 -1.42 1.70
C LYS A 70 23.13 -0.54 2.52
N PHE A 71 23.65 0.23 3.47
CA PHE A 71 22.88 1.09 4.36
C PHE A 71 23.57 2.45 4.54
N LEU A 72 22.76 3.51 4.62
CA LEU A 72 23.16 4.88 4.85
C LEU A 72 22.82 5.31 6.29
N GLY A 73 23.63 6.20 6.87
CA GLY A 73 23.39 6.79 8.19
C GLY A 73 24.60 6.71 9.13
N PRO A 74 24.40 6.90 10.45
CA PRO A 74 23.12 6.92 11.15
C PRO A 74 22.34 8.23 10.97
N TYR A 75 21.01 8.12 10.90
CA TYR A 75 20.07 9.25 10.88
C TYR A 75 19.15 9.20 12.09
N CYS A 76 18.56 10.34 12.45
CA CYS A 76 17.56 10.46 13.50
C CYS A 76 16.16 10.58 12.90
N ALA A 77 15.18 9.83 13.41
CA ALA A 77 13.78 10.03 13.03
C ALA A 77 13.23 11.33 13.62
N ILE A 78 12.88 12.30 12.77
CA ILE A 78 12.31 13.59 13.21
C ILE A 78 10.79 13.63 13.02
N GLY A 79 10.30 13.02 11.94
CA GLY A 79 8.88 13.05 11.59
C GLY A 79 8.34 11.66 11.25
N ILE A 80 7.23 11.30 11.87
CA ILE A 80 6.51 10.04 11.62
C ILE A 80 5.05 10.36 11.28
N ASN A 81 4.51 9.75 10.23
CA ASN A 81 3.13 9.96 9.84
C ASN A 81 2.15 9.10 10.67
N LYS A 82 0.84 9.32 10.51
CA LYS A 82 -0.22 8.59 11.23
C LYS A 82 -0.23 7.07 11.00
N TYR A 83 0.50 6.58 9.99
CA TYR A 83 0.62 5.16 9.65
C TYR A 83 1.88 4.51 10.23
N GLY A 84 2.75 5.27 10.90
CA GLY A 84 4.01 4.78 11.48
C GLY A 84 5.20 4.81 10.52
N ASN A 85 5.08 5.47 9.36
CA ASN A 85 6.21 5.61 8.42
C ASN A 85 7.01 6.86 8.78
N VAL A 86 8.34 6.73 8.77
CA VAL A 86 9.26 7.87 8.92
C VAL A 86 9.24 8.69 7.64
N VAL A 87 8.94 9.97 7.74
CA VAL A 87 8.84 10.91 6.61
C VAL A 87 9.96 11.94 6.59
N ILE A 88 10.60 12.18 7.73
CA ILE A 88 11.70 13.15 7.86
C ILE A 88 12.81 12.52 8.69
N LEU A 89 14.03 12.55 8.14
CA LEU A 89 15.26 12.11 8.78
C LEU A 89 16.19 13.31 8.98
N GLY A 90 16.79 13.40 10.16
CA GLY A 90 17.87 14.35 10.45
C GLY A 90 19.23 13.67 10.38
N VAL A 91 20.24 14.40 9.91
CA VAL A 91 21.63 13.99 10.06
C VAL A 91 22.01 14.12 11.53
N ILE A 92 22.65 13.09 12.09
CA ILE A 92 23.24 13.15 13.41
C ILE A 92 24.67 13.63 13.21
N ASP A 93 24.90 14.94 13.30
CA ASP A 93 26.26 15.47 13.37
C ASP A 93 26.90 14.97 14.67
N LYS A 94 28.13 14.44 14.55
CA LYS A 94 28.92 13.92 15.68
C LYS A 94 29.51 15.04 16.52
#